data_AF-A0A6M0J792-F1
#
_entry.id   AF-A0A6M0J792-F1
#
_cell.length_a   1.000
_cell.length_b   1.000
_cell.length_c   1.000
_cell.angle_alpha   90.00
_cell.angle_beta   90.00
_cell.angle_gamma   90.00
#
_symmetry.space_group_name_H-M   'P 1'
#
loop_
_entity.id
_entity.type
_entity.pdbx_description
1 polymer ?
#
loop_
_entity_poly.entity_id
_entity_poly.type
_entity_poly.pdbx_seq_one_letter_code
_entity_poly.pdbx_strand_id
1 'polypeptide(L)'
;MTELLAILDRFHTVLIQTAPKIASRLQTGLTRAEIEAQIASFSWKFPQDASDLYQWHNGLSGKPGKLNLAQKLLRLKGKWHGELSGRENEMHLKLENRLIVAKFLPLDYALAGHHHLKLGRCLIDLLPFSILTNGKDTIYCMMRLDPEKPVIYCADGTKLPPMGVTESFLSTQPQFSRLSDLIIFLTKVCQQGIQLIAASQESLIDAIDCELNATQLEQLYQQPKR
;
A
#
# COMPACT_ATOMS: atom_id res chain seq x y z
N MET A 1 -6.95 -8.13 22.60
CA MET A 1 -6.92 -7.28 21.40
C MET A 1 -5.69 -6.39 21.51
N THR A 2 -4.78 -6.44 20.54
CA THR A 2 -3.56 -5.61 20.54
C THR A 2 -3.92 -4.14 20.27
N GLU A 3 -3.04 -3.21 20.64
CA GLU A 3 -3.22 -1.78 20.35
C GLU A 3 -3.34 -1.52 18.84
N LEU A 4 -2.57 -2.24 18.03
CA LEU A 4 -2.61 -2.16 16.57
C LEU A 4 -3.97 -2.60 16.00
N LEU A 5 -4.55 -3.70 16.48
CA LEU A 5 -5.87 -4.16 16.02
C LEU A 5 -6.96 -3.12 16.30
N ALA A 6 -6.94 -2.48 17.47
CA ALA A 6 -7.88 -1.40 17.79
C ALA A 6 -7.73 -0.18 16.84
N ILE A 7 -6.49 0.13 16.45
CA ILE A 7 -6.19 1.19 15.48
C ILE A 7 -6.67 0.82 14.08
N LEU A 8 -6.46 -0.43 13.66
CA LEU A 8 -6.92 -0.96 12.38
C LEU A 8 -8.45 -0.98 12.29
N ASP A 9 -9.15 -1.37 13.36
CA ASP A 9 -10.62 -1.32 13.43
C ASP A 9 -11.16 0.11 13.35
N ARG A 10 -10.48 1.05 14.00
CA ARG A 10 -10.81 2.48 13.87
C ARG A 10 -10.59 2.97 12.45
N PHE A 11 -9.49 2.59 11.82
CA PHE A 11 -9.22 2.91 10.42
C PHE A 11 -10.29 2.32 9.50
N HIS A 12 -10.70 1.06 9.71
CA HIS A 12 -11.78 0.43 8.97
C HIS A 12 -13.09 1.20 9.11
N THR A 13 -13.45 1.59 10.34
CA THR A 13 -14.67 2.36 10.63
C THR A 13 -14.68 3.67 9.86
N VAL A 14 -13.55 4.40 9.86
CA VAL A 14 -13.38 5.62 9.06
C VAL A 14 -13.52 5.28 7.56
N LEU A 15 -12.86 4.23 7.08
CA LEU A 15 -12.89 3.85 5.67
C LEU A 15 -14.31 3.50 5.18
N ILE A 16 -15.10 2.79 5.99
CA ILE A 16 -16.51 2.49 5.68
C ILE A 16 -17.32 3.79 5.56
N GLN A 17 -17.06 4.78 6.40
CA GLN A 17 -17.74 6.08 6.36
C GLN A 17 -17.30 6.93 5.17
N THR A 18 -16.02 6.88 4.79
CA THR A 18 -15.45 7.77 3.76
C THR A 18 -15.52 7.20 2.35
N ALA A 19 -15.27 5.91 2.23
CA ALA A 19 -15.08 5.20 0.97
C ALA A 19 -15.64 3.78 1.10
N PRO A 20 -16.97 3.62 1.28
CA PRO A 20 -17.60 2.30 1.51
C PRO A 20 -17.33 1.30 0.38
N LYS A 21 -17.18 1.78 -0.86
CA LYS A 21 -16.79 0.95 -2.00
C LYS A 21 -15.38 0.40 -1.84
N ILE A 22 -14.41 1.20 -1.39
CA ILE A 22 -13.05 0.72 -1.08
C ILE A 22 -13.05 -0.22 0.12
N ALA A 23 -13.79 0.11 1.18
CA ALA A 23 -13.93 -0.80 2.33
C ALA A 23 -14.45 -2.18 1.90
N SER A 24 -15.44 -2.22 0.99
CA SER A 24 -15.96 -3.49 0.45
C SER A 24 -14.95 -4.28 -0.41
N ARG A 25 -13.87 -3.65 -0.85
CA ARG A 25 -12.76 -4.28 -1.59
C ARG A 25 -11.66 -4.79 -0.67
N LEU A 26 -11.68 -4.51 0.64
CA LEU A 26 -10.70 -5.12 1.54
C LEU A 26 -10.85 -6.64 1.49
N GLN A 27 -9.75 -7.34 1.21
CA GLN A 27 -9.77 -8.80 1.20
C GLN A 27 -9.94 -9.33 2.61
N THR A 28 -10.64 -10.46 2.76
CA THR A 28 -10.72 -11.16 4.04
C THR A 28 -9.31 -11.40 4.59
N GLY A 29 -9.14 -11.17 5.89
CA GLY A 29 -7.89 -11.46 6.57
C GLY A 29 -7.50 -12.93 6.47
N LEU A 30 -6.20 -13.18 6.47
CA LEU A 30 -5.63 -14.52 6.46
C LEU A 30 -5.68 -15.12 7.85
N THR A 31 -5.87 -16.44 7.94
CA THR A 31 -5.65 -17.19 9.18
C THR A 31 -4.15 -17.27 9.48
N ARG A 32 -3.83 -17.53 10.76
CA ARG A 32 -2.45 -17.75 11.17
C ARG A 32 -1.76 -18.87 10.38
N ALA A 33 -2.47 -19.97 10.14
CA ALA A 33 -1.95 -21.10 9.38
C ALA A 33 -1.65 -20.75 7.91
N GLU A 34 -2.49 -19.92 7.28
CA GLU A 34 -2.25 -19.44 5.91
C GLU A 34 -1.04 -18.52 5.83
N ILE A 35 -0.87 -17.62 6.80
CA ILE A 35 0.32 -16.77 6.89
C ILE A 35 1.57 -17.64 7.07
N GLU A 36 1.56 -18.54 8.06
CA GLU A 36 2.67 -19.46 8.36
C GLU A 36 3.07 -20.29 7.14
N ALA A 37 2.10 -20.80 6.38
CA ALA A 37 2.36 -21.54 5.14
C ALA A 37 3.06 -20.68 4.07
N GLN A 38 2.66 -19.42 3.91
CA GLN A 38 3.25 -18.51 2.92
C GLN A 38 4.67 -18.07 3.29
N ILE A 39 4.97 -17.95 4.59
CA ILE A 39 6.29 -17.48 5.07
C ILE A 39 7.26 -18.63 5.41
N ALA A 40 6.82 -19.89 5.31
CA ALA A 40 7.60 -21.05 5.76
C ALA A 40 8.99 -21.19 5.12
N SER A 41 9.18 -20.66 3.91
CA SER A 41 10.44 -20.72 3.17
C SER A 41 11.45 -19.61 3.55
N PHE A 42 11.07 -18.66 4.40
CA PHE A 42 11.90 -17.53 4.76
C PHE A 42 12.63 -17.75 6.10
N SER A 43 13.83 -17.22 6.22
CA SER A 43 14.70 -17.40 7.40
C SER A 43 14.45 -16.38 8.53
N TRP A 44 13.64 -15.35 8.28
CA TRP A 44 13.31 -14.30 9.24
C TRP A 44 12.07 -14.65 10.07
N LYS A 45 11.91 -14.00 11.22
CA LYS A 45 10.69 -14.09 12.02
C LYS A 45 9.69 -13.04 11.55
N PHE A 46 8.47 -13.45 11.20
CA PHE A 46 7.43 -12.51 10.80
C PHE A 46 7.01 -11.66 12.01
N PRO A 47 7.09 -10.33 11.94
CA PRO A 47 6.69 -9.47 13.04
C PRO A 47 5.21 -9.64 13.37
N GLN A 48 4.85 -9.53 14.66
CA GLN A 48 3.45 -9.58 15.10
C GLN A 48 2.62 -8.49 14.42
N ASP A 49 3.16 -7.28 14.25
CA ASP A 49 2.48 -6.19 13.53
C ASP A 49 2.12 -6.55 12.08
N ALA A 50 3.00 -7.30 11.38
CA ALA A 50 2.68 -7.80 10.05
C ALA A 50 1.59 -8.88 10.11
N SER A 51 1.67 -9.80 11.08
CA SER A 51 0.63 -10.80 11.31
C SER A 51 -0.73 -10.13 11.56
N ASP A 52 -0.80 -9.18 12.50
CA ASP A 52 -2.02 -8.44 12.83
C ASP A 52 -2.59 -7.71 11.61
N LEU A 53 -1.74 -7.10 10.77
CA LEU A 53 -2.16 -6.43 9.52
C LEU A 53 -2.84 -7.41 8.55
N TYR A 54 -2.19 -8.54 8.26
CA TYR A 54 -2.69 -9.52 7.29
C TYR A 54 -3.83 -10.39 7.84
N GLN A 55 -3.93 -10.54 9.16
CA GLN A 55 -5.08 -11.15 9.83
C GLN A 55 -6.30 -10.22 9.86
N TRP A 56 -6.09 -8.91 9.87
CA TRP A 56 -7.16 -7.92 9.75
C TRP A 56 -7.71 -7.90 8.31
N HIS A 57 -6.88 -7.57 7.32
CA HIS A 57 -7.24 -7.64 5.90
C HIS A 57 -6.03 -7.94 5.02
N ASN A 58 -6.20 -8.81 4.02
CA ASN A 58 -5.13 -9.19 3.10
C ASN A 58 -4.97 -8.22 1.92
N GLY A 59 -4.83 -6.92 2.22
CA GLY A 59 -4.75 -5.87 1.20
C GLY A 59 -6.08 -5.57 0.51
N LEU A 60 -6.01 -4.88 -0.64
CA LEU A 60 -7.17 -4.51 -1.45
C LEU A 60 -7.45 -5.54 -2.56
N SER A 61 -8.72 -5.69 -2.95
CA SER A 61 -9.16 -6.69 -3.91
C SER A 61 -8.71 -6.34 -5.32
N GLY A 62 -7.80 -7.13 -5.84
CA GLY A 62 -7.86 -7.63 -7.20
C GLY A 62 -7.66 -9.11 -7.04
N LYS A 63 -8.58 -9.94 -7.55
CA LYS A 63 -8.23 -11.35 -7.79
C LYS A 63 -6.87 -11.30 -8.49
N PRO A 64 -5.80 -11.97 -7.99
CA PRO A 64 -4.56 -12.01 -8.73
C PRO A 64 -4.91 -12.56 -10.10
N GLY A 65 -4.93 -11.69 -11.12
CA GLY A 65 -5.15 -12.14 -12.48
C GLY A 65 -4.14 -13.24 -12.70
N LYS A 66 -4.56 -14.43 -13.18
CA LYS A 66 -3.64 -15.54 -13.42
C LYS A 66 -2.49 -15.01 -14.28
N LEU A 67 -1.35 -14.74 -13.64
CA LEU A 67 -0.22 -14.10 -14.31
C LEU A 67 0.30 -15.09 -15.34
N ASN A 68 0.08 -14.78 -16.62
CA ASN A 68 0.60 -15.63 -17.67
C ASN A 68 2.13 -15.51 -17.73
N LEU A 69 2.79 -16.48 -18.36
CA LEU A 69 4.26 -16.54 -18.43
C LEU A 69 4.86 -15.28 -19.06
N ALA A 70 4.17 -14.66 -20.02
CA ALA A 70 4.58 -13.41 -20.64
C ALA A 70 4.46 -12.20 -19.70
N GLN A 71 3.47 -12.12 -18.80
CA GLN A 71 3.33 -11.10 -17.75
C GLN A 71 4.32 -11.34 -16.59
N LYS A 72 4.68 -12.61 -16.33
CA LYS A 72 5.81 -12.98 -15.48
C LYS A 72 7.16 -12.54 -16.08
N LEU A 73 7.25 -12.39 -17.40
CA LEU A 73 8.46 -11.98 -18.13
C LEU A 73 8.49 -10.48 -18.50
N LEU A 74 7.33 -9.84 -18.75
CA LEU A 74 7.10 -8.42 -19.05
C LEU A 74 7.16 -7.52 -17.81
N ARG A 75 7.89 -7.96 -16.78
CA ARG A 75 8.36 -7.18 -15.64
C ARG A 75 9.24 -6.03 -16.17
N LEU A 76 8.57 -4.98 -16.63
CA LEU A 76 9.14 -3.79 -17.26
C LEU A 76 10.17 -3.14 -16.34
N LYS A 77 11.31 -2.77 -16.92
CA LYS A 77 12.30 -1.87 -16.31
C LYS A 77 11.57 -0.71 -15.62
N GLY A 78 11.77 -0.56 -14.31
CA GLY A 78 11.31 0.60 -13.54
C GLY A 78 10.06 0.44 -12.67
N LYS A 79 9.48 -0.77 -12.54
CA LYS A 79 8.40 -1.03 -11.56
C LYS A 79 8.78 -2.13 -10.57
N TRP A 80 8.55 -1.89 -9.28
CA TRP A 80 8.71 -2.93 -8.25
C TRP A 80 7.77 -4.10 -8.51
N HIS A 81 8.31 -5.31 -8.39
CA HIS A 81 7.47 -6.51 -8.37
C HIS A 81 6.57 -6.43 -7.14
N GLY A 82 5.26 -6.45 -7.32
CA GLY A 82 4.30 -6.26 -6.24
C GLY A 82 3.35 -5.08 -6.46
N GLU A 83 3.60 -4.20 -7.45
CA GLU A 83 2.61 -3.16 -7.76
C GLU A 83 1.36 -3.79 -8.38
N LEU A 84 0.26 -3.75 -7.63
CA LEU A 84 -1.06 -4.10 -8.14
C LEU A 84 -1.46 -3.07 -9.21
N SER A 85 -1.68 -3.55 -10.42
CA SER A 85 -2.36 -2.77 -11.47
C SER A 85 -3.86 -2.75 -11.20
N GLY A 86 -4.54 -1.69 -11.65
CA GLY A 86 -5.99 -1.59 -11.54
C GLY A 86 -6.46 -0.80 -10.34
N ARG A 87 -7.57 -0.09 -10.52
CA ARG A 87 -8.15 0.84 -9.55
C ARG A 87 -8.87 0.16 -8.40
N GLU A 88 -9.24 -1.10 -8.60
CA GLU A 88 -9.80 -1.95 -7.56
C GLU A 88 -8.83 -2.09 -6.36
N ASN A 89 -7.53 -1.83 -6.59
CA ASN A 89 -6.47 -1.87 -5.58
C ASN A 89 -6.10 -0.50 -5.02
N GLU A 90 -6.83 0.56 -5.39
CA GLU A 90 -6.50 1.94 -5.04
C GLU A 90 -7.49 2.52 -4.03
N MET A 91 -6.94 3.20 -3.03
CA MET A 91 -7.66 4.02 -2.06
C MET A 91 -7.21 5.47 -2.25
N HIS A 92 -8.12 6.34 -2.64
CA HIS A 92 -7.80 7.74 -2.94
C HIS A 92 -7.99 8.58 -1.68
N LEU A 93 -6.93 9.27 -1.28
CA LEU A 93 -6.81 10.04 -0.04
C LEU A 93 -6.53 11.50 -0.37
N LYS A 94 -7.12 12.42 0.40
CA LYS A 94 -6.85 13.86 0.26
C LYS A 94 -6.01 14.34 1.44
N LEU A 95 -4.83 14.86 1.15
CA LEU A 95 -3.98 15.56 2.12
C LEU A 95 -3.88 17.02 1.68
N GLU A 96 -4.51 17.92 2.43
CA GLU A 96 -4.63 19.34 2.04
C GLU A 96 -5.22 19.48 0.61
N ASN A 97 -4.41 19.95 -0.35
CA ASN A 97 -4.79 20.09 -1.77
C ASN A 97 -4.18 18.99 -2.67
N ARG A 98 -3.59 17.94 -2.09
CA ARG A 98 -2.93 16.86 -2.83
C ARG A 98 -3.77 15.58 -2.78
N LEU A 99 -3.86 14.91 -3.93
CA LEU A 99 -4.42 13.56 -4.03
C LEU A 99 -3.28 12.55 -3.83
N ILE A 100 -3.43 11.73 -2.80
CA ILE A 100 -2.56 10.60 -2.50
C ILE A 100 -3.33 9.33 -2.82
N VAL A 101 -2.78 8.45 -3.63
CA VAL A 101 -3.37 7.14 -3.91
C VAL A 101 -2.61 6.09 -3.11
N ALA A 102 -3.28 5.40 -2.20
CA ALA A 102 -2.72 4.31 -1.42
C ALA A 102 -3.17 2.95 -1.98
N LYS A 103 -2.24 2.01 -2.09
CA LYS A 103 -2.50 0.61 -2.42
C LYS A 103 -2.00 -0.24 -1.26
N PHE A 104 -2.84 -1.13 -0.73
CA PHE A 104 -2.40 -2.12 0.25
C PHE A 104 -2.20 -3.46 -0.45
N LEU A 105 -0.99 -4.01 -0.32
CA LEU A 105 -0.57 -5.20 -1.03
C LEU A 105 -0.97 -6.46 -0.25
N PRO A 106 -1.64 -7.43 -0.88
CA PRO A 106 -1.78 -8.78 -0.36
C PRO A 106 -0.42 -9.40 -0.01
N LEU A 107 -0.42 -10.35 0.94
CA LEU A 107 0.81 -10.93 1.48
C LEU A 107 1.69 -11.56 0.39
N ASP A 108 1.11 -12.27 -0.58
CA ASP A 108 1.86 -12.88 -1.68
C ASP A 108 2.58 -11.84 -2.56
N TYR A 109 1.96 -10.69 -2.82
CA TYR A 109 2.57 -9.55 -3.52
C TYR A 109 3.67 -8.91 -2.68
N ALA A 110 3.44 -8.76 -1.37
CA ALA A 110 4.44 -8.23 -0.45
C ALA A 110 5.69 -9.12 -0.37
N LEU A 111 5.50 -10.44 -0.30
CA LEU A 111 6.57 -11.43 -0.30
C LEU A 111 7.31 -11.46 -1.66
N ALA A 112 6.60 -11.30 -2.77
CA ALA A 112 7.24 -11.15 -4.08
C ALA A 112 8.12 -9.88 -4.15
N GLY A 113 7.67 -8.78 -3.53
CA GLY A 113 8.46 -7.56 -3.38
C GLY A 113 9.69 -7.75 -2.49
N HIS A 114 9.55 -8.48 -1.37
CA HIS A 114 10.68 -8.88 -0.53
C HIS A 114 11.74 -9.66 -1.34
N HIS A 115 11.32 -10.67 -2.11
CA HIS A 115 12.27 -11.41 -2.96
C HIS A 115 12.95 -10.51 -3.99
N HIS A 116 12.22 -9.55 -4.57
CA HIS A 116 12.79 -8.59 -5.51
C HIS A 116 13.89 -7.73 -4.87
N LEU A 117 13.68 -7.28 -3.63
CA LEU A 117 14.71 -6.60 -2.84
C LEU A 117 15.95 -7.47 -2.61
N LYS A 118 15.75 -8.76 -2.30
CA LYS A 118 16.87 -9.70 -2.14
C LYS A 118 17.65 -9.93 -3.42
N LEU A 119 16.98 -10.03 -4.57
CA LEU A 119 17.64 -10.09 -5.88
C LEU A 119 18.46 -8.83 -6.18
N GLY A 120 18.02 -7.67 -5.70
CA GLY A 120 18.78 -6.41 -5.72
C GLY A 120 19.90 -6.31 -4.69
N ARG A 121 20.18 -7.38 -3.94
CA ARG A 121 21.18 -7.44 -2.87
C ARG A 121 20.88 -6.50 -1.68
N CYS A 122 19.61 -6.21 -1.41
CA CYS A 122 19.22 -5.54 -0.18
C CYS A 122 19.54 -6.44 1.02
N LEU A 123 20.43 -5.98 1.90
CA LEU A 123 20.87 -6.75 3.07
C LEU A 123 19.83 -6.77 4.18
N ILE A 124 18.91 -5.81 4.20
CA ILE A 124 17.85 -5.71 5.21
C ILE A 124 16.67 -6.58 4.77
N ASP A 125 16.05 -7.27 5.71
CA ASP A 125 14.77 -7.94 5.49
C ASP A 125 13.64 -6.91 5.58
N LEU A 126 13.01 -6.65 4.43
CA LEU A 126 11.95 -5.65 4.29
C LEU A 126 10.73 -6.28 3.63
N LEU A 127 9.54 -5.91 4.09
CA LEU A 127 8.27 -6.32 3.53
C LEU A 127 7.52 -5.11 2.98
N PRO A 128 7.46 -4.90 1.66
CA PRO A 128 6.61 -3.87 1.08
C PRO A 128 5.15 -4.26 1.23
N PHE A 129 4.40 -3.54 2.06
CA PHE A 129 2.99 -3.84 2.31
C PHE A 129 2.06 -2.77 1.74
N SER A 130 2.59 -1.60 1.37
CA SER A 130 1.78 -0.55 0.75
C SER A 130 2.58 0.30 -0.23
N ILE A 131 1.88 0.87 -1.21
CA ILE A 131 2.41 1.82 -2.18
C ILE A 131 1.55 3.07 -2.10
N LEU A 132 2.17 4.24 -1.93
CA LEU A 132 1.51 5.53 -1.98
C LEU A 132 1.95 6.26 -3.25
N THR A 133 1.04 6.94 -3.93
CA THR A 133 1.36 7.75 -5.11
C THR A 133 0.85 9.16 -4.89
N ASN A 134 1.70 10.16 -5.09
CA ASN A 134 1.34 11.58 -5.06
C ASN A 134 1.74 12.22 -6.40
N GLY A 135 0.77 12.37 -7.31
CA GLY A 135 1.04 12.85 -8.66
C GLY A 135 1.97 11.90 -9.43
N LYS A 136 3.22 12.33 -9.68
CA LYS A 136 4.25 11.54 -10.38
C LYS A 136 5.15 10.75 -9.42
N ASP A 137 5.08 11.05 -8.13
CA ASP A 137 5.94 10.44 -7.13
C ASP A 137 5.29 9.17 -6.60
N THR A 138 6.03 8.07 -6.65
CA THR A 138 5.64 6.80 -6.04
C THR A 138 6.42 6.65 -4.74
N ILE A 139 5.81 6.12 -3.70
CA ILE A 139 6.42 5.92 -2.39
C ILE A 139 6.12 4.48 -1.96
N TYR A 140 7.16 3.71 -1.66
CA TYR A 140 7.04 2.34 -1.19
C TYR A 140 7.10 2.31 0.33
N CYS A 141 6.01 1.88 0.96
CA CYS A 141 5.93 1.63 2.40
C CYS A 141 6.38 0.21 2.70
N MET A 142 7.51 0.09 3.40
CA MET A 142 8.18 -1.16 3.72
C MET A 142 8.33 -1.33 5.22
N MET A 143 7.89 -2.46 5.74
CA MET A 143 8.13 -2.84 7.13
C MET A 143 9.47 -3.57 7.25
N ARG A 144 10.28 -3.22 8.24
CA ARG A 144 11.44 -4.02 8.63
C ARG A 144 10.99 -5.32 9.29
N LEU A 145 11.46 -6.45 8.78
CA LEU A 145 11.18 -7.80 9.30
C LEU A 145 12.13 -8.15 10.45
N ASP A 146 12.18 -7.26 11.44
CA ASP A 146 13.03 -7.35 12.63
C ASP A 146 12.19 -6.93 13.84
N PRO A 147 11.66 -7.89 14.62
CA PRO A 147 10.78 -7.58 15.75
C PRO A 147 11.43 -6.73 16.84
N GLU A 148 12.77 -6.73 16.94
CA GLU A 148 13.51 -5.95 17.94
C GLU A 148 13.70 -4.49 17.50
N LYS A 149 13.58 -4.23 16.19
CA LYS A 149 13.75 -2.91 15.58
C LYS A 149 12.61 -2.64 14.60
N PRO A 150 11.35 -2.54 15.09
CA PRO A 150 10.24 -2.20 14.21
C PRO A 150 10.47 -0.82 13.63
N VAL A 151 10.44 -0.71 12.31
CA VAL A 151 10.49 0.55 11.56
C VAL A 151 9.70 0.35 10.27
N ILE A 152 8.91 1.34 9.91
CA ILE A 152 8.30 1.44 8.59
C ILE A 152 9.04 2.53 7.81
N TYR A 153 9.58 2.19 6.64
CA TYR A 153 10.19 3.14 5.72
C TYR A 153 9.20 3.50 4.62
N CYS A 154 9.09 4.78 4.28
CA CYS A 154 8.30 5.27 3.15
C CYS A 154 9.27 5.85 2.11
N ALA A 155 9.81 5.00 1.23
CA ALA A 155 10.88 5.36 0.31
C ALA A 155 10.38 5.87 -1.04
N ASP A 156 10.94 6.96 -1.55
CA ASP A 156 10.62 7.49 -2.89
C ASP A 156 11.08 6.52 -3.99
N GLY A 157 10.11 6.11 -4.80
CA GLY A 157 10.11 5.06 -5.81
C GLY A 157 10.33 5.54 -7.23
N THR A 158 10.57 6.83 -7.48
CA THR A 158 10.81 7.29 -8.86
C THR A 158 12.19 6.89 -9.41
N LYS A 159 13.10 6.35 -8.58
CA LYS A 159 14.52 6.08 -8.96
C LYS A 159 15.14 4.78 -8.44
N LEU A 160 14.40 3.89 -7.78
CA LEU A 160 15.01 2.71 -7.15
C LEU A 160 14.79 1.44 -7.98
N PRO A 161 15.77 1.01 -8.81
CA PRO A 161 15.95 -0.41 -9.01
C PRO A 161 16.21 -1.05 -7.63
N PRO A 162 15.87 -2.34 -7.42
CA PRO A 162 16.16 -3.01 -6.14
C PRO A 162 17.65 -2.98 -5.79
N MET A 163 18.52 -2.74 -6.79
CA MET A 163 19.92 -2.37 -6.60
C MET A 163 20.04 -0.95 -6.02
N GLY A 164 20.28 -0.83 -4.71
CA GLY A 164 20.53 0.47 -4.06
C GLY A 164 19.70 0.71 -2.79
N VAL A 165 18.75 -0.17 -2.46
CA VAL A 165 18.05 -0.12 -1.17
C VAL A 165 19.01 -0.59 -0.08
N THR A 166 19.60 0.37 0.62
CA THR A 166 20.57 0.19 1.71
C THR A 166 20.08 0.86 2.99
N GLU A 167 20.68 0.53 4.14
CA GLU A 167 20.33 1.19 5.41
C GLU A 167 20.58 2.71 5.36
N SER A 168 21.70 3.11 4.73
CA SER A 168 22.01 4.54 4.50
C SER A 168 20.94 5.22 3.64
N PHE A 169 20.53 4.60 2.54
CA PHE A 169 19.44 5.15 1.71
C PHE A 169 18.13 5.27 2.48
N LEU A 170 17.74 4.23 3.22
CA LEU A 170 16.49 4.20 3.98
C LEU A 170 16.49 5.19 5.15
N SER A 171 17.66 5.44 5.76
CA SER A 171 17.81 6.38 6.87
C SER A 171 17.48 7.84 6.48
N THR A 172 17.57 8.18 5.19
CA THR A 172 17.20 9.51 4.70
C THR A 172 15.73 9.60 4.27
N GLN A 173 14.99 8.49 4.30
CA GLN A 173 13.58 8.45 3.92
C GLN A 173 12.69 8.77 5.12
N PRO A 174 11.46 9.26 4.89
CA PRO A 174 10.43 9.31 5.92
C PRO A 174 10.22 7.94 6.57
N GLN A 175 10.10 7.95 7.89
CA GLN A 175 10.03 6.74 8.71
C GLN A 175 8.94 6.88 9.78
N PHE A 176 8.33 5.74 10.11
CA PHE A 176 7.45 5.59 11.27
C PHE A 176 8.07 4.55 12.20
N SER A 177 8.03 4.81 13.50
CA SER A 177 8.56 3.90 14.51
C SER A 177 7.82 2.57 14.54
N ARG A 178 6.52 2.55 14.23
CA ARG A 178 5.70 1.34 14.21
C ARG A 178 4.65 1.41 13.11
N LEU A 179 4.05 0.26 12.80
CA LEU A 179 2.94 0.21 11.85
C LEU A 179 1.74 1.02 12.35
N SER A 180 1.46 0.99 13.65
CA SER A 180 0.39 1.77 14.30
C SER A 180 0.47 3.26 13.95
N ASP A 181 1.67 3.82 13.95
CA ASP A 181 1.88 5.26 13.70
C ASP A 181 1.53 5.63 12.26
N LEU A 182 1.90 4.79 11.30
CA LEU A 182 1.51 4.95 9.90
C LEU A 182 -0.01 4.84 9.74
N ILE A 183 -0.65 3.84 10.35
CA ILE A 183 -2.10 3.66 10.23
C ILE A 183 -2.85 4.83 10.87
N ILE A 184 -2.40 5.34 12.03
CA ILE A 184 -2.95 6.57 12.62
C ILE A 184 -2.81 7.75 11.66
N PHE A 185 -1.64 7.90 11.02
CA PHE A 185 -1.44 8.94 10.02
C PHE A 185 -2.43 8.80 8.86
N LEU A 186 -2.51 7.63 8.23
CA LEU A 186 -3.45 7.38 7.13
C LEU A 186 -4.91 7.58 7.53
N THR A 187 -5.28 7.19 8.76
CA THR A 187 -6.62 7.43 9.32
C THR A 187 -6.94 8.93 9.37
N LYS A 188 -6.00 9.75 9.85
CA LYS A 188 -6.17 11.21 9.87
C LYS A 188 -6.31 11.79 8.47
N VAL A 189 -5.54 11.30 7.50
CA VAL A 189 -5.66 11.74 6.09
C VAL A 189 -7.05 11.38 5.53
N CYS A 190 -7.56 10.16 5.77
CA CYS A 190 -8.93 9.81 5.39
C CYS A 190 -9.96 10.78 6.01
N GLN A 191 -9.82 11.08 7.30
CA GLN A 191 -10.74 11.97 8.03
C GLN A 191 -10.70 13.42 7.54
N GLN A 192 -9.53 13.95 7.22
CA GLN A 192 -9.40 15.31 6.66
C GLN A 192 -10.13 15.45 5.33
N GLY A 193 -10.11 14.41 4.49
CA GLY A 193 -10.93 14.34 3.28
C GLY A 193 -12.42 14.58 3.57
N ILE A 194 -12.96 13.97 4.63
CA ILE A 194 -14.37 14.14 5.06
C ILE A 194 -14.68 15.59 5.43
N GLN A 195 -13.85 16.19 6.28
CA GLN A 195 -14.12 17.50 6.86
C GLN A 195 -14.12 18.62 5.81
N LEU A 196 -13.25 18.51 4.81
CA LEU A 196 -13.21 19.44 3.67
C LEU A 196 -14.46 19.36 2.79
N ILE A 197 -15.08 18.17 2.64
CA ILE A 197 -16.34 18.02 1.89
C ILE A 197 -17.50 18.63 2.68
N ALA A 198 -17.56 18.37 3.99
CA ALA A 198 -18.66 18.83 4.84
C ALA A 198 -18.77 20.37 4.95
N ALA A 199 -17.67 21.09 4.71
CA ALA A 199 -17.62 22.55 4.73
C ALA A 199 -18.05 23.21 3.40
N SER A 200 -18.14 22.46 2.29
CA SER A 200 -18.60 22.96 0.99
C SER A 200 -19.97 22.39 0.66
N GLN A 201 -21.03 23.16 0.90
CA GLN A 201 -22.36 22.84 0.36
C GLN A 201 -22.32 22.89 -1.19
N GLU A 202 -22.81 21.81 -1.80
CA GLU A 202 -23.11 21.67 -3.23
C GLU A 202 -21.92 21.74 -4.22
N SER A 203 -21.29 20.60 -4.51
CA SER A 203 -20.91 20.16 -5.89
C SER A 203 -19.89 19.01 -5.96
N LEU A 204 -19.33 18.51 -4.85
CA LEU A 204 -18.24 17.52 -4.91
C LEU A 204 -18.64 16.12 -4.43
N ILE A 205 -19.86 15.69 -4.74
CA ILE A 205 -20.29 14.27 -4.59
C ILE A 205 -19.45 13.35 -5.51
N ASP A 206 -18.77 13.91 -6.50
CA ASP A 206 -17.92 13.17 -7.42
C ASP A 206 -16.46 12.99 -6.95
N ALA A 207 -15.99 13.54 -5.82
CA ALA A 207 -14.55 13.90 -5.71
C ALA A 207 -13.63 13.11 -4.75
N ILE A 208 -14.13 12.27 -3.83
CA ILE A 208 -13.26 11.61 -2.83
C ILE A 208 -13.31 10.07 -2.90
N ASP A 209 -14.02 9.57 -3.91
CA ASP A 209 -13.83 8.24 -4.49
C ASP A 209 -14.36 8.31 -5.93
N CYS A 210 -13.89 9.30 -6.72
CA CYS A 210 -14.42 9.55 -8.06
C CYS A 210 -14.34 8.25 -8.85
N GLU A 211 -15.49 7.69 -9.20
CA GLU A 211 -15.58 6.93 -10.43
C GLU A 211 -15.02 7.82 -11.54
N LEU A 212 -13.75 7.69 -11.93
CA LEU A 212 -13.51 8.05 -13.33
C LEU A 212 -14.23 6.95 -14.11
N ASN A 213 -15.37 7.34 -14.65
CA ASN A 213 -15.97 6.69 -15.79
C ASN A 213 -14.85 6.25 -16.75
N ALA A 214 -14.86 4.99 -17.18
CA ALA A 214 -13.84 4.42 -18.07
C ALA A 214 -13.60 5.32 -19.30
N THR A 215 -14.63 6.03 -19.77
CA THR A 215 -14.58 6.95 -20.91
C THR A 215 -13.79 8.25 -20.61
N GLN A 216 -13.81 8.76 -19.38
CA GLN A 216 -13.01 9.95 -18.99
C GLN A 216 -11.53 9.61 -18.77
N LEU A 217 -11.23 8.37 -18.37
CA LEU A 217 -9.86 7.89 -18.22
C LEU A 217 -9.16 7.77 -19.59
N GLU A 218 -9.84 7.28 -20.63
CA GLU A 218 -9.29 7.22 -21.99
C GLU A 218 -8.93 8.60 -22.55
N GLN A 219 -9.72 9.64 -22.25
CA GLN A 219 -9.44 11.02 -22.68
C GLN A 219 -8.21 11.62 -21.98
N LEU A 220 -7.94 11.27 -20.73
CA LEU A 220 -6.74 11.69 -20.00
C LEU A 220 -5.46 11.02 -20.50
N TYR A 221 -5.55 9.76 -20.97
CA TYR A 221 -4.41 9.05 -21.58
C TYR A 221 -4.08 9.52 -23.01
N GLN A 222 -5.01 10.20 -23.69
CA GLN A 222 -4.84 10.67 -25.07
C GLN A 222 -4.27 12.09 -25.21
N GLN A 223 -3.94 12.80 -24.12
CA GLN A 223 -3.28 14.10 -24.28
C GLN A 223 -1.79 13.92 -24.65
N PRO A 224 -1.31 14.48 -25.78
CA PRO A 224 0.09 14.39 -26.15
C PRO A 224 0.92 15.19 -25.15
N LYS A 225 2.02 14.58 -24.70
CA LYS A 225 3.06 15.23 -23.91
C LYS A 225 3.48 16.53 -24.61
N ARG A 226 3.30 17.67 -23.93
CA ARG A 226 4.06 18.88 -24.18
C ARG A 226 5.23 18.93 -23.22
#